data_AF-A0A1F5CZA3-F1
#
_entry.id   AF-A0A1F5CZA3-F1
#
_cell.length_a   1.000
_cell.length_b   1.000
_cell.length_c   1.000
_cell.angle_alpha   90.00
_cell.angle_beta   90.00
_cell.angle_gamma   90.00
#
_symmetry.space_group_name_H-M   'P 1'
#
loop_
_entity.id
_entity.type
_entity.pdbx_description
1 polymer ?
#
loop_
_entity_poly.entity_id
_entity_poly.type
_entity_poly.pdbx_seq_one_letter_code
_entity_poly.pdbx_strand_id
1 'polypeptide(L)'
;MTELEKRVRNAAAKLLLLEMRLDSEKHAGIPMGILETLKGVPPSKTLWEYELEGYVDPIIVKKSLEEHVRMEADVLAHVEEEMKHTKDEGLKLLLRHIAEDEKKHHKILEEIVKNLYKTT
;
A
#
# COMPACT_ATOMS: atom_id res chain seq x y z
N MET A 1 -11.61 -15.99 6.56
CA MET A 1 -12.32 -15.44 7.74
C MET A 1 -11.98 -16.29 8.95
N THR A 2 -11.31 -15.73 9.95
CA THR A 2 -10.94 -16.44 11.20
C THR A 2 -12.17 -16.79 12.05
N GLU A 3 -12.00 -17.71 13.00
CA GLU A 3 -13.07 -18.04 13.97
C GLU A 3 -13.48 -16.84 14.85
N LEU A 4 -12.56 -15.90 15.11
CA LEU A 4 -12.86 -14.67 15.83
C LEU A 4 -13.74 -13.72 15.00
N GLU A 5 -13.40 -13.50 13.72
CA GLU A 5 -14.21 -12.69 12.79
C GLU A 5 -15.64 -13.22 12.61
N LYS A 6 -15.86 -14.52 12.76
CA LYS A 6 -17.20 -15.15 12.70
C LYS A 6 -18.03 -14.92 13.97
N ARG A 7 -17.38 -14.74 15.11
CA ARG A 7 -18.04 -14.61 16.43
C ARG A 7 -18.36 -13.17 16.80
N VAL A 8 -17.64 -12.21 16.22
CA VAL A 8 -17.89 -10.78 16.43
C VAL A 8 -19.17 -10.35 15.71
N ARG A 9 -20.11 -9.78 16.47
CA ARG A 9 -21.42 -9.30 15.98
C ARG A 9 -21.45 -7.81 15.63
N ASN A 10 -20.37 -7.07 15.90
CA ASN A 10 -20.26 -5.64 15.58
C ASN A 10 -19.57 -5.45 14.22
N ALA A 11 -20.18 -4.65 13.33
CA ALA A 11 -19.71 -4.47 11.96
C ALA A 11 -18.31 -3.82 11.89
N ALA A 12 -18.09 -2.73 12.64
CA ALA A 12 -16.79 -2.04 12.65
C ALA A 12 -15.68 -2.96 13.19
N ALA A 13 -15.92 -3.66 14.30
CA ALA A 13 -14.96 -4.61 14.86
C ALA A 13 -14.63 -5.76 13.88
N LYS A 14 -15.62 -6.24 13.11
CA LYS A 14 -15.39 -7.25 12.08
C LYS A 14 -14.50 -6.74 10.94
N LEU A 15 -14.70 -5.48 10.52
CA LEU A 15 -13.89 -4.85 9.48
C LEU A 15 -12.44 -4.60 9.95
N LEU A 16 -12.24 -4.17 11.19
CA LEU A 16 -10.89 -4.01 11.76
C LEU A 16 -10.16 -5.35 11.90
N LEU A 17 -10.86 -6.42 12.30
CA LEU A 17 -10.25 -7.76 12.35
C LEU A 17 -9.89 -8.28 10.95
N LEU A 18 -10.69 -7.94 9.93
CA LEU A 18 -10.39 -8.25 8.54
C LEU A 18 -9.10 -7.53 8.09
N GLU A 19 -8.99 -6.23 8.38
CA GLU A 19 -7.79 -5.43 8.11
C GLU A 19 -6.53 -6.05 8.75
N MET A 20 -6.58 -6.34 10.05
CA MET A 20 -5.45 -6.96 10.77
C MET A 20 -5.02 -8.31 10.18
N ARG A 21 -5.99 -9.12 9.72
CA ARG A 21 -5.68 -10.40 9.07
C ARG A 21 -4.95 -10.19 7.75
N LEU A 22 -5.43 -9.28 6.91
CA LEU A 22 -4.80 -8.95 5.63
C LEU A 22 -3.38 -8.41 5.85
N ASP A 23 -3.19 -7.59 6.88
CA ASP A 23 -1.87 -7.11 7.29
C ASP A 23 -0.93 -8.21 7.75
N SER A 24 -1.45 -9.20 8.48
CA SER A 24 -0.67 -10.37 8.89
C SER A 24 -0.24 -11.21 7.69
N GLU A 25 -1.12 -11.39 6.69
CA GLU A 25 -0.81 -12.05 5.43
C GLU A 25 0.27 -11.29 4.64
N LYS A 26 0.15 -9.96 4.55
CA LYS A 26 1.17 -9.08 3.97
C LYS A 26 2.53 -9.24 4.66
N HIS A 27 2.56 -9.21 5.99
CA HIS A 27 3.81 -9.36 6.77
C HIS A 27 4.45 -10.74 6.63
N ALA A 28 3.67 -11.79 6.36
CA ALA A 28 4.22 -13.11 6.05
C ALA A 28 4.75 -13.19 4.60
N GLY A 29 4.08 -12.53 3.65
CA GLY A 29 4.44 -12.56 2.24
C GLY A 29 5.70 -11.75 1.89
N ILE A 30 5.87 -10.55 2.48
CA ILE A 30 6.99 -9.65 2.15
C ILE A 30 8.36 -10.31 2.39
N PRO A 31 8.64 -10.95 3.56
CA PRO A 31 9.92 -11.63 3.78
C PRO A 31 10.22 -12.72 2.76
N MET A 32 9.20 -13.46 2.32
CA MET A 32 9.36 -14.48 1.28
C MET A 32 9.73 -13.85 -0.06
N GLY A 33 9.04 -12.78 -0.46
CA GLY A 33 9.36 -12.04 -1.68
C GLY A 33 10.76 -11.44 -1.66
N ILE A 34 11.23 -10.94 -0.50
CA ILE A 34 12.60 -10.48 -0.30
C ILE A 34 13.59 -11.61 -0.58
N LEU A 35 13.40 -12.77 0.06
CA LEU A 35 14.29 -13.93 -0.11
C LEU A 35 14.33 -14.42 -1.55
N GLU A 36 13.19 -14.44 -2.24
CA GLU A 36 13.12 -14.84 -3.65
C GLU A 36 13.85 -13.85 -4.56
N THR A 37 13.67 -12.55 -4.35
CA THR A 37 14.35 -11.51 -5.13
C THR A 37 15.87 -11.58 -4.93
N LEU A 38 16.32 -11.72 -3.69
CA LEU A 38 17.75 -11.78 -3.34
C LEU A 38 18.48 -12.99 -3.97
N LYS A 39 17.79 -14.06 -4.35
CA LYS A 39 18.41 -15.20 -5.06
C LYS A 39 18.92 -14.81 -6.46
N GLY A 40 18.29 -13.83 -7.11
CA GLY A 40 18.66 -13.36 -8.45
C GLY A 40 19.59 -12.16 -8.46
N VAL A 41 19.65 -11.39 -7.37
CA VAL A 41 20.43 -10.15 -7.28
C VAL A 41 21.91 -10.47 -7.09
N PRO A 42 22.81 -10.02 -7.99
CA PRO A 42 24.25 -10.19 -7.81
C PRO A 42 24.75 -9.46 -6.56
N PRO A 43 25.77 -9.97 -5.83
CA PRO A 43 26.31 -9.29 -4.65
C PRO A 43 26.83 -7.87 -4.90
N SER A 44 27.11 -7.53 -6.15
CA SER A 44 27.59 -6.21 -6.59
C SER A 44 26.47 -5.20 -6.84
N LYS A 45 25.19 -5.57 -6.71
CA LYS A 45 24.03 -4.72 -6.95
C LYS A 45 23.12 -4.66 -5.73
N THR A 46 22.55 -3.49 -5.47
CA THR A 46 21.43 -3.30 -4.54
C THR A 46 20.10 -3.68 -5.21
N LEU A 47 19.02 -3.81 -4.43
CA LEU A 47 17.68 -4.06 -4.96
C LEU A 47 17.19 -2.96 -5.93
N TRP A 48 17.65 -1.71 -5.76
CA TRP A 48 17.28 -0.61 -6.66
C TRP A 48 18.06 -0.61 -7.97
N GLU A 49 19.22 -1.29 -8.05
CA GLU A 49 20.08 -1.38 -9.24
C GLU A 49 19.85 -2.66 -10.04
N TYR A 50 19.10 -3.60 -9.46
CA TYR A 50 18.77 -4.87 -10.08
C TYR A 50 17.46 -4.75 -10.87
N GLU A 51 17.60 -4.74 -12.20
CA GLU A 51 16.47 -4.72 -13.12
C GLU A 51 15.99 -6.16 -13.40
N LEU A 52 14.68 -6.38 -13.30
CA LEU A 52 14.07 -7.64 -13.71
C LEU A 52 13.91 -7.68 -15.23
N GLU A 53 14.05 -8.87 -15.83
CA GLU A 53 13.82 -9.04 -17.26
C GLU A 53 12.37 -8.70 -17.64
N GLY A 54 12.18 -7.70 -18.49
CA GLY A 54 10.87 -7.30 -18.99
C GLY A 54 10.95 -6.11 -19.93
N TYR A 55 10.28 -6.20 -21.08
CA TYR A 55 10.14 -5.07 -22.01
C TYR A 55 8.96 -4.22 -21.55
N VAL A 56 9.22 -3.23 -20.70
CA VAL A 56 8.22 -2.19 -20.36
C VAL A 56 8.88 -0.84 -20.53
N ASP A 57 8.23 0.06 -21.29
CA ASP A 57 8.72 1.42 -21.51
C ASP A 57 8.79 2.16 -20.16
N PRO A 58 9.98 2.61 -19.71
CA PRO A 58 10.14 3.33 -18.45
C PRO A 58 9.28 4.60 -18.35
N ILE A 59 8.99 5.25 -19.48
CA ILE A 59 8.12 6.44 -19.53
C ILE A 59 6.68 6.06 -19.18
N ILE A 60 6.19 4.92 -19.68
CA ILE A 60 4.84 4.42 -19.38
C ILE A 60 4.74 4.06 -17.90
N VAL A 61 5.73 3.35 -17.36
CA VAL A 61 5.77 2.99 -15.93
C VAL A 61 5.80 4.24 -15.06
N LYS A 62 6.66 5.21 -15.38
CA LYS A 62 6.73 6.48 -14.66
C LYS A 62 5.39 7.21 -14.63
N LYS A 63 4.76 7.37 -15.80
CA LYS A 63 3.47 8.06 -15.91
C LYS A 63 2.38 7.36 -15.12
N SER A 64 2.34 6.03 -15.16
CA SER A 64 1.37 5.25 -14.38
C SER A 64 1.58 5.45 -12.88
N LEU A 65 2.83 5.42 -12.40
CA LEU A 65 3.13 5.68 -10.99
C LEU A 65 2.73 7.11 -10.58
N GLU A 66 3.02 8.11 -11.40
CA GLU A 66 2.61 9.50 -11.15
C GLU A 66 1.09 9.68 -11.13
N GLU A 67 0.35 8.92 -11.95
CA GLU A 67 -1.11 8.88 -11.93
C GLU A 67 -1.64 8.25 -10.64
N HIS A 68 -1.03 7.16 -10.17
CA HIS A 68 -1.37 6.56 -8.87
C HIS A 68 -1.16 7.52 -7.71
N VAL A 69 -0.04 8.26 -7.69
CA VAL A 69 0.23 9.30 -6.68
C VAL A 69 -0.89 10.33 -6.62
N ARG A 70 -1.44 10.73 -7.78
CA ARG A 70 -2.58 11.68 -7.85
C ARG A 70 -3.88 11.05 -7.36
N MET A 71 -4.17 9.82 -7.78
CA MET A 71 -5.37 9.10 -7.35
C MET A 71 -5.42 8.93 -5.83
N GLU A 72 -4.30 8.62 -5.19
CA GLU A 72 -4.23 8.50 -3.72
C GLU A 72 -4.49 9.83 -3.01
N ALA A 73 -4.01 10.95 -3.57
CA ALA A 73 -4.30 12.28 -3.04
C ALA A 73 -5.79 12.62 -3.15
N ASP A 74 -6.44 12.25 -4.26
CA ASP A 74 -7.88 12.43 -4.45
C ASP A 74 -8.67 11.58 -3.46
N VAL A 75 -8.34 10.29 -3.31
CA VAL A 75 -8.99 9.39 -2.34
C VAL A 75 -8.85 9.94 -0.92
N LEU A 76 -7.64 10.37 -0.54
CA LEU A 76 -7.39 10.96 0.77
C LEU A 76 -8.27 12.18 1.02
N ALA A 77 -8.38 13.09 0.05
CA ALA A 77 -9.22 14.28 0.17
C ALA A 77 -10.70 13.92 0.37
N HIS A 78 -11.20 12.92 -0.36
CA HIS A 78 -12.59 12.45 -0.21
C HIS A 78 -12.82 11.80 1.16
N VAL A 79 -11.90 10.95 1.63
CA VAL A 79 -11.99 10.29 2.93
C VAL A 79 -11.95 11.32 4.06
N GLU A 80 -11.05 12.30 4.00
CA GLU A 80 -10.97 13.37 4.99
C GLU A 80 -12.23 14.25 5.01
N GLU A 81 -12.89 14.45 3.87
CA GLU A 81 -14.15 15.17 3.80
C GLU A 81 -15.31 14.37 4.41
N GLU A 82 -15.46 13.09 4.05
CA GLU A 82 -16.49 12.22 4.63
C GLU A 82 -16.35 12.07 6.15
N MET A 83 -15.11 12.07 6.66
CA MET A 83 -14.83 12.06 8.11
C MET A 83 -15.38 13.28 8.84
N LYS A 84 -15.48 14.46 8.19
CA LYS A 84 -16.03 15.68 8.79
C LYS A 84 -17.55 15.63 8.90
N HIS A 85 -18.21 14.94 7.97
CA HIS A 85 -19.67 14.89 7.88
C HIS A 85 -20.29 13.72 8.65
N THR A 86 -19.53 12.64 8.87
CA THR A 86 -20.04 11.49 9.62
C THR A 86 -20.06 11.70 11.14
N LYS A 87 -21.18 11.31 11.75
CA LYS A 87 -21.37 11.25 13.22
C LYS A 87 -21.12 9.85 13.79
N ASP A 88 -20.96 8.84 12.94
CA ASP A 88 -20.69 7.47 13.37
C ASP A 88 -19.19 7.33 13.66
N GLU A 89 -18.85 7.18 14.95
CA GLU A 89 -17.47 7.05 15.40
C GLU A 89 -16.79 5.75 14.92
N GLY A 90 -17.56 4.69 14.68
CA GLY A 90 -17.05 3.46 14.08
C GLY A 90 -16.69 3.65 12.61
N LEU A 91 -17.54 4.34 11.85
CA LEU A 91 -17.24 4.71 10.46
C LEU A 91 -16.06 5.70 10.39
N LYS A 92 -16.02 6.70 11.28
CA LYS A 92 -14.91 7.66 11.36
C LYS A 92 -13.58 6.97 11.67
N LEU A 93 -13.59 5.96 12.54
CA LEU A 93 -12.42 5.14 12.80
C LEU A 93 -11.96 4.43 11.51
N LEU A 94 -12.86 3.72 10.82
CA LEU A 94 -12.51 3.01 9.58
C LEU A 94 -11.98 3.95 8.48
N LEU A 95 -12.61 5.11 8.29
CA LEU A 95 -12.15 6.13 7.35
C LEU A 95 -10.75 6.65 7.72
N ARG A 96 -10.45 6.82 9.01
CA ARG A 96 -9.11 7.20 9.46
C ARG A 96 -8.07 6.13 9.09
N HIS A 97 -8.37 4.85 9.27
CA HIS A 97 -7.47 3.76 8.85
C HIS A 97 -7.17 3.84 7.34
N ILE A 98 -8.20 4.03 6.51
CA ILE A 98 -8.01 4.23 5.07
C ILE A 98 -7.11 5.45 4.79
N ALA A 99 -7.37 6.60 5.42
CA ALA A 99 -6.56 7.80 5.22
C ALA A 99 -5.08 7.61 5.64
N GLU A 100 -4.82 6.84 6.69
CA GLU A 100 -3.47 6.51 7.15
C GLU A 100 -2.75 5.59 6.14
N ASP A 101 -3.45 4.61 5.57
CA ASP A 101 -2.93 3.73 4.53
C ASP A 101 -2.64 4.49 3.22
N GLU A 102 -3.54 5.35 2.75
CA GLU A 102 -3.30 6.16 1.55
C GLU A 102 -2.09 7.10 1.72
N LYS A 103 -1.94 7.72 2.90
CA LYS A 103 -0.75 8.53 3.24
C LYS A 103 0.54 7.72 3.21
N LYS A 104 0.49 6.44 3.57
CA LYS A 104 1.62 5.53 3.53
C LYS A 104 1.93 5.09 2.09
N HIS A 105 0.91 4.73 1.31
CA HIS A 105 1.07 4.35 -0.09
C HIS A 105 1.69 5.49 -0.91
N HIS A 106 1.22 6.73 -0.71
CA HIS A 106 1.74 7.92 -1.38
C HIS A 106 3.24 8.07 -1.21
N LYS A 107 3.72 7.97 0.04
CA LYS A 107 5.16 8.04 0.35
C LYS A 107 5.95 6.92 -0.30
N ILE A 108 5.40 5.70 -0.34
CA ILE A 108 6.04 4.55 -0.97
C ILE A 108 6.16 4.78 -2.49
N LEU A 109 5.10 5.26 -3.15
CA LEU A 109 5.13 5.56 -4.57
C LEU A 109 6.12 6.69 -4.91
N GLU A 110 6.14 7.76 -4.12
CA GLU A 110 7.13 8.83 -4.27
C GLU A 110 8.56 8.28 -4.14
N GLU A 111 8.80 7.37 -3.18
CA GLU A 111 10.10 6.74 -3.00
C GLU A 111 10.49 5.84 -4.18
N ILE A 112 9.54 5.09 -4.75
CA ILE A 112 9.74 4.29 -5.95
C ILE A 112 10.11 5.20 -7.14
N VAL A 113 9.32 6.23 -7.42
CA VAL A 113 9.58 7.17 -8.53
C VAL A 113 10.95 7.83 -8.36
N LYS A 114 11.26 8.28 -7.14
CA LYS A 114 12.55 8.89 -6.83
C LYS A 114 13.71 7.92 -7.07
N ASN A 115 13.61 6.66 -6.65
CA ASN A 115 14.73 5.73 -6.78
C ASN A 115 14.90 5.18 -8.20
N LEU A 116 13.81 4.94 -8.94
CA LEU A 116 13.86 4.41 -10.30
C LEU A 116 14.25 5.47 -11.35
N TYR A 117 13.86 6.74 -11.14
CA TYR A 117 14.08 7.81 -12.12
C TYR A 117 14.96 8.92 -11.57
N LYS A 118 15.87 8.60 -10.65
CA LYS A 118 16.95 9.48 -10.21
C LYS A 118 17.62 10.06 -11.46
N THR A 119 17.40 11.36 -11.71
CA THR A 119 18.02 12.08 -12.81
C THR A 119 19.52 11.90 -12.69
N THR A 120 20.13 11.26 -13.68
CA THR A 120 21.58 11.36 -13.93
C THR A 120 21.82 12.61 -14.75
#